data_AF-A0A935Y8S4-F1
#
_entry.id   AF-A0A935Y8S4-F1
#
_cell.length_a   1.000
_cell.length_b   1.000
_cell.length_c   1.000
_cell.angle_alpha   90.00
_cell.angle_beta   90.00
_cell.angle_gamma   90.00
#
_symmetry.space_group_name_H-M   'P 1'
#
loop_
_entity.id
_entity.type
_entity.pdbx_description
1 polymer ?
#
loop_
_entity_poly.entity_id
_entity_poly.type
_entity_poly.pdbx_seq_one_letter_code
_entity_poly.pdbx_strand_id
1 'polypeptide(L)'
;MINRLAGAETVEDFTAAVSKSFRAVAGRDGTLSKEDVADRNAAEDARRRSEIIGKLLDNDLSGDGLLTRDEVVRAVAMRRGAREGDTAAVQKAEEKAVRRIMHADGDGDGTISFAEMLVEAGNSVDMRMEGRETARADALMEFDSNTDGIVTLQEVRAGAPKIFAMVDLDGDALLSETERAAFQRQAQQIRARQFEEAAMSGCDFIRPTPEQQIAVLAVGRGLDIPRVSLAGLAETTWSAALTIEAGTKPLWLLVSADDPMLWRLEGATDRVARLVVVPGQRDDLPAAGVIGLAPEKIEFVSSSKCQLQAVLGENRQRMPETLTRLLGRAPDSAVSVGTFLAASLPTGELVKKQPPTLETANNIPLDSWQKAQGFGTARIIEVDPTQVTATSAVEAYDVLPQESGIVQLVKEGRIVARPLKSFVAPDNTPLQMATQYRGYLFEIVKPIPHFPAGLTGSHAVTFVLAKGVPMPAGDPGLSCILDGATGKPLNRSPICRRD
;
A
#
# COMPACT_ATOMS: atom_id res chain seq x y z
N MET A 1 7.66 -21.37 18.11
CA MET A 1 8.70 -22.42 18.20
C MET A 1 8.52 -23.54 17.16
N ILE A 2 7.32 -24.11 17.05
CA ILE A 2 6.99 -25.29 16.22
C ILE A 2 7.22 -25.10 14.70
N ASN A 3 6.90 -23.92 14.15
CA ASN A 3 7.06 -23.63 12.71
C ASN A 3 8.50 -23.68 12.18
N ARG A 4 9.52 -23.66 13.04
CA ARG A 4 10.94 -23.74 12.64
C ARG A 4 11.57 -25.11 12.92
N LEU A 5 10.78 -26.07 13.40
CA LEU A 5 11.20 -27.44 13.69
C LEU A 5 10.83 -28.38 12.53
N ALA A 6 11.11 -27.95 11.29
CA ALA A 6 10.96 -28.77 10.09
C ALA A 6 11.95 -29.94 10.15
N GLY A 7 11.55 -31.01 10.86
CA GLY A 7 12.37 -32.22 11.06
C GLY A 7 12.20 -32.89 12.43
N ALA A 8 11.48 -32.30 13.40
CA ALA A 8 11.15 -33.00 14.64
C ALA A 8 9.88 -33.84 14.42
N GLU A 9 10.05 -35.16 14.30
CA GLU A 9 8.94 -36.10 14.13
C GLU A 9 8.49 -36.68 15.47
N THR A 10 9.39 -36.81 16.44
CA THR A 10 9.14 -37.44 17.75
C THR A 10 9.23 -36.44 18.93
N VAL A 11 8.73 -36.85 20.09
CA VAL A 11 8.84 -36.11 21.36
C VAL A 11 10.32 -35.84 21.71
N GLU A 12 11.20 -36.81 21.48
CA GLU A 12 12.63 -36.71 21.73
C GLU A 12 13.29 -35.66 20.82
N ASP A 13 12.97 -35.68 19.52
CA ASP A 13 13.51 -34.71 18.56
C ASP A 13 13.03 -33.29 18.88
N PHE A 14 11.75 -33.16 19.25
CA PHE A 14 11.17 -31.89 19.67
C PHE A 14 11.87 -31.35 20.91
N THR A 15 12.00 -32.17 21.96
CA THR A 15 12.65 -31.80 23.22
C THR A 15 14.11 -31.42 23.01
N ALA A 16 14.82 -32.15 22.16
CA ALA A 16 16.21 -31.85 21.81
C ALA A 16 16.33 -30.51 21.07
N ALA A 17 15.43 -30.23 20.13
CA ALA A 17 15.46 -28.99 19.35
C ALA A 17 15.06 -27.75 20.17
N VAL A 18 14.08 -27.88 21.07
CA VAL A 18 13.70 -26.85 22.05
C VAL A 18 14.87 -26.58 23.01
N SER A 19 15.50 -27.62 23.54
CA SER A 19 16.68 -27.51 24.41
C SER A 19 17.86 -26.83 23.71
N LYS A 20 18.10 -27.15 22.43
CA LYS A 20 19.14 -26.51 21.62
C LYS A 20 18.86 -25.01 21.44
N SER A 21 17.60 -24.66 21.22
CA SER A 21 17.16 -23.27 21.08
C SER A 21 17.33 -22.49 22.39
N PHE A 22 17.00 -23.09 23.54
CA PHE A 22 17.21 -22.50 24.86
C PHE A 22 18.69 -22.17 25.10
N ARG A 23 19.61 -23.11 24.84
CA ARG A 23 21.05 -22.87 25.02
C ARG A 23 21.61 -21.76 24.14
N ALA A 24 20.97 -21.46 23.01
CA ALA A 24 21.40 -20.36 22.16
C ALA A 24 21.04 -18.98 22.74
N VAL A 25 20.03 -18.91 23.62
CA VAL A 25 19.53 -17.65 24.18
C VAL A 25 19.79 -17.48 25.68
N ALA A 26 20.05 -18.56 26.41
CA ALA A 26 20.38 -18.52 27.82
C ALA A 26 21.61 -17.63 28.09
N GLY A 27 21.58 -16.95 29.23
CA GLY A 27 22.68 -16.16 29.76
C GLY A 27 23.91 -17.01 30.07
N ARG A 28 24.99 -16.33 30.46
CA ARG A 28 26.27 -17.01 30.83
C ARG A 28 26.13 -17.90 32.06
N ASP A 29 25.13 -17.64 32.88
CA ASP A 29 24.72 -18.41 34.05
C ASP A 29 23.91 -19.67 33.68
N GLY A 30 23.57 -19.84 32.40
CA GLY A 30 22.80 -20.98 31.90
C GLY A 30 21.29 -20.89 32.15
N THR A 31 20.80 -19.71 32.53
CA THR A 31 19.36 -19.44 32.72
C THR A 31 18.86 -18.39 31.73
N LEU A 32 17.55 -18.20 31.63
CA LEU A 32 16.95 -17.13 30.86
C LEU A 32 15.95 -16.38 31.73
N SER A 33 16.31 -15.18 32.18
CA SER A 33 15.44 -14.32 32.99
C SER A 33 14.65 -13.33 32.13
N LYS A 34 13.61 -12.73 32.72
CA LYS A 34 12.90 -11.58 32.11
C LYS A 34 13.83 -10.39 31.83
N GLU A 35 14.85 -10.19 32.67
CA GLU A 35 15.85 -9.15 32.48
C GLU A 35 16.73 -9.44 31.26
N ASP A 36 17.18 -10.69 31.08
CA ASP A 36 17.96 -11.09 29.89
C ASP A 36 17.17 -10.85 28.59
N VAL A 37 15.86 -11.13 28.62
CA VAL A 37 14.96 -10.87 27.49
C VAL A 37 14.82 -9.36 27.23
N ALA A 38 14.60 -8.56 28.28
CA ALA A 38 14.47 -7.11 28.18
C ALA A 38 15.76 -6.46 27.66
N ASP A 39 16.92 -6.88 28.16
CA ASP A 39 18.23 -6.38 27.75
C ASP A 39 18.53 -6.74 26.29
N ARG A 40 18.19 -7.96 25.86
CA ARG A 40 18.29 -8.36 24.45
C ARG A 40 17.38 -7.53 23.55
N ASN A 41 16.13 -7.29 23.96
CA ASN A 41 15.20 -6.42 23.23
C ASN A 41 15.76 -5.00 23.12
N ALA A 42 16.22 -4.42 24.24
CA ALA A 42 16.81 -3.09 24.25
C ALA A 42 18.07 -2.99 23.37
N ALA A 43 18.93 -4.02 23.38
CA ALA A 43 20.13 -4.07 22.56
C ALA A 43 19.82 -4.23 21.06
N GLU A 44 18.85 -5.08 20.69
CA GLU A 44 18.41 -5.21 19.29
C GLU A 44 17.75 -3.93 18.78
N ASP A 45 16.89 -3.30 19.59
CA ASP A 45 16.23 -2.04 19.24
C ASP A 45 17.26 -0.91 19.12
N ALA A 46 18.25 -0.84 20.02
CA ALA A 46 19.37 0.10 19.90
C ALA A 46 20.17 -0.12 18.60
N ARG A 47 20.49 -1.37 18.25
CA ARG A 47 21.19 -1.70 17.00
C ARG A 47 20.36 -1.28 15.78
N ARG A 48 19.07 -1.60 15.75
CA ARG A 48 18.18 -1.19 14.63
C ARG A 48 18.04 0.31 14.52
N ARG A 49 17.85 1.01 15.65
CA ARG A 49 17.81 2.48 15.64
C ARG A 49 19.10 3.02 15.03
N SER A 50 20.25 2.48 15.45
CA SER A 50 21.56 2.86 14.88
C SER A 50 21.65 2.56 13.38
N GLU A 51 21.12 1.44 12.89
CA GLU A 51 21.12 1.11 11.45
C GLU A 51 20.23 2.04 10.63
N ILE A 52 19.06 2.41 11.14
CA ILE A 52 18.11 3.29 10.44
C ILE A 52 18.65 4.73 10.42
N ILE A 53 19.08 5.23 11.58
CA ILE A 53 19.71 6.55 11.69
C ILE A 53 20.97 6.60 10.83
N GLY A 54 21.81 5.56 10.85
CA GLY A 54 22.98 5.45 9.99
C GLY A 54 22.65 5.57 8.51
N LYS A 55 21.60 4.89 8.03
CA LYS A 55 21.14 4.99 6.63
C LYS A 55 20.63 6.38 6.25
N LEU A 56 20.08 7.13 7.21
CA LEU A 56 19.71 8.52 7.00
C LEU A 56 20.98 9.38 6.92
N LEU A 57 21.88 9.26 7.90
CA LEU A 57 23.16 9.97 7.94
C LEU A 57 24.09 9.64 6.74
N ASP A 58 23.91 8.51 6.06
CA ASP A 58 24.57 8.24 4.77
C ASP A 58 24.19 9.27 3.66
N ASN A 59 23.23 10.16 3.92
CA ASN A 59 22.85 11.28 3.06
C ASN A 59 23.35 12.63 3.60
N ASP A 60 23.91 12.69 4.81
CA ASP A 60 24.51 13.90 5.39
C ASP A 60 25.88 14.14 4.74
N LEU A 61 25.90 14.92 3.66
CA LEU A 61 27.11 15.18 2.91
C LEU A 61 27.98 16.27 3.53
N SER A 62 27.39 17.15 4.35
CA SER A 62 28.10 18.22 5.04
C SER A 62 28.67 17.77 6.40
N GLY A 63 28.07 16.76 7.03
CA GLY A 63 28.47 16.20 8.31
C GLY A 63 28.03 17.04 9.50
N ASP A 64 27.01 17.90 9.35
CA ASP A 64 26.53 18.78 10.41
C ASP A 64 25.38 18.17 11.23
N GLY A 65 24.92 16.96 10.86
CA GLY A 65 23.86 16.24 11.54
C GLY A 65 22.44 16.70 11.19
N LEU A 66 22.29 17.59 10.19
CA LEU A 66 21.02 18.02 9.63
C LEU A 66 20.96 17.61 8.15
N LEU A 67 19.94 16.88 7.74
CA LEU A 67 19.82 16.47 6.33
C LEU A 67 18.93 17.45 5.60
N THR A 68 19.51 18.26 4.75
CA THR A 68 18.74 19.10 3.84
C THR A 68 18.25 18.29 2.64
N ARG A 69 17.13 18.72 2.04
CA ARG A 69 16.62 18.12 0.79
C ARG A 69 17.70 18.06 -0.30
N ASP A 70 18.52 19.09 -0.42
CA ASP A 70 19.56 19.17 -1.46
C ASP A 70 20.67 18.14 -1.24
N GLU A 71 21.06 17.87 0.01
CA GLU A 71 22.02 16.81 0.33
C GLU A 71 21.47 15.43 0.01
N VAL A 72 20.20 15.18 0.34
CA VAL A 72 19.52 13.92 -0.01
C VAL A 72 19.48 13.74 -1.53
N VAL A 73 19.12 14.78 -2.30
CA VAL A 73 19.13 14.76 -3.77
C VAL A 73 20.52 14.39 -4.30
N ARG A 74 21.56 15.05 -3.80
CA ARG A 74 22.95 14.79 -4.21
C ARG A 74 23.42 13.39 -3.83
N ALA A 75 23.12 12.91 -2.63
CA ALA A 75 23.52 11.59 -2.15
C ALA A 75 22.84 10.48 -2.97
N VAL A 76 21.55 10.64 -3.27
CA VAL A 76 20.79 9.72 -4.14
C VAL A 76 21.37 9.66 -5.56
N ALA A 77 21.67 10.82 -6.15
CA ALA A 77 22.27 10.90 -7.48
C ALA A 77 23.67 10.24 -7.53
N MET A 78 24.50 10.47 -6.49
CA MET A 78 25.83 9.86 -6.39
C MET A 78 25.77 8.33 -6.32
N ARG A 79 24.92 7.75 -5.46
CA ARG A 79 24.81 6.27 -5.33
C ARG A 79 24.34 5.59 -6.60
N ARG A 80 23.50 6.26 -7.39
CA ARG A 80 23.01 5.72 -8.67
C ARG A 80 24.00 5.90 -9.82
N GLY A 81 25.03 6.73 -9.65
CA GLY A 81 26.01 7.03 -10.69
C GLY A 81 25.40 7.85 -11.83
N ALA A 82 24.59 8.87 -11.48
CA ALA A 82 23.92 9.74 -12.44
C ALA A 82 24.92 10.36 -13.43
N ARG A 83 24.56 10.38 -14.72
CA ARG A 83 25.36 10.96 -15.82
C ARG A 83 24.59 12.08 -16.51
N GLU A 84 25.33 13.02 -17.06
CA GLU A 84 24.76 14.08 -17.90
C GLU A 84 23.99 13.45 -19.08
N GLY A 85 22.66 13.65 -19.13
CA GLY A 85 21.77 13.03 -20.13
C GLY A 85 20.86 11.89 -19.63
N ASP A 86 20.74 11.69 -18.30
CA ASP A 86 19.83 10.68 -17.74
C ASP A 86 18.35 10.90 -18.12
N THR A 87 17.64 9.80 -18.39
CA THR A 87 16.24 9.82 -18.84
C THR A 87 15.28 10.32 -17.74
N ALA A 88 14.11 10.86 -18.11
CA ALA A 88 13.06 11.28 -17.18
C ALA A 88 12.65 10.19 -16.15
N ALA A 89 12.76 8.91 -16.50
CA ALA A 89 12.49 7.80 -15.60
C ALA A 89 13.54 7.66 -14.47
N VAL A 90 14.80 8.01 -14.74
CA VAL A 90 15.89 8.01 -13.74
C VAL A 90 15.66 9.16 -12.75
N GLN A 91 15.37 10.34 -13.28
CA GLN A 91 15.09 11.54 -12.49
C GLN A 91 13.88 11.34 -11.55
N LYS A 92 12.82 10.68 -12.02
CA LYS A 92 11.67 10.33 -11.16
C LYS A 92 12.01 9.28 -10.10
N ALA A 93 12.88 8.32 -10.41
CA ALA A 93 13.32 7.32 -9.44
C ALA A 93 14.23 7.92 -8.36
N GLU A 94 14.98 8.97 -8.69
CA GLU A 94 15.73 9.80 -7.74
C GLU A 94 14.78 10.61 -6.88
N GLU A 95 13.84 11.35 -7.49
CA GLU A 95 12.83 12.13 -6.78
C GLU A 95 11.99 11.26 -5.83
N LYS A 96 11.64 10.03 -6.22
CA LYS A 96 10.97 9.04 -5.36
C LYS A 96 11.85 8.61 -4.19
N ALA A 97 13.13 8.36 -4.42
CA ALA A 97 14.06 8.01 -3.36
C ALA A 97 14.29 9.18 -2.38
N VAL A 98 14.40 10.40 -2.92
CA VAL A 98 14.50 11.65 -2.13
C VAL A 98 13.26 11.82 -1.27
N ARG A 99 12.06 11.74 -1.85
CA ARG A 99 10.79 11.84 -1.10
C ARG A 99 10.69 10.80 0.01
N ARG A 100 11.13 9.57 -0.24
CA ARG A 100 11.11 8.50 0.76
C ARG A 100 12.03 8.79 1.95
N ILE A 101 13.20 9.37 1.70
CA ILE A 101 14.14 9.77 2.75
C ILE A 101 13.59 10.97 3.51
N MET A 102 13.06 11.96 2.79
CA MET A 102 12.41 13.15 3.36
C MET A 102 11.07 12.85 4.05
N HIS A 103 10.57 11.61 4.07
CA HIS A 103 9.41 11.25 4.90
C HIS A 103 9.70 11.38 6.40
N ALA A 104 10.98 11.27 6.77
CA ALA A 104 11.40 11.45 8.15
C ALA A 104 11.25 12.91 8.63
N ASP A 105 11.18 13.89 7.73
CA ASP A 105 10.88 15.30 8.03
C ASP A 105 9.42 15.41 8.47
N GLY A 106 9.22 15.38 9.78
CA GLY A 106 7.92 15.23 10.43
C GLY A 106 7.24 16.56 10.71
N ASP A 107 8.01 17.64 10.83
CA ASP A 107 7.50 19.00 11.01
C ASP A 107 7.41 19.80 9.70
N GLY A 108 7.98 19.29 8.62
CA GLY A 108 7.89 19.84 7.28
C GLY A 108 8.75 21.09 7.08
N ASP A 109 9.79 21.28 7.90
CA ASP A 109 10.68 22.44 7.81
C ASP A 109 11.70 22.35 6.65
N GLY A 110 11.74 21.21 5.95
CA GLY A 110 12.60 20.96 4.80
C GLY A 110 13.97 20.37 5.17
N THR A 111 14.20 20.08 6.44
CA THR A 111 15.38 19.41 6.97
C THR A 111 15.01 18.23 7.85
N ILE A 112 15.81 17.17 7.85
CA ILE A 112 15.61 16.06 8.78
C ILE A 112 16.60 16.23 9.92
N SER A 113 16.08 16.57 11.09
CA SER A 113 16.82 16.69 12.34
C SER A 113 17.09 15.33 12.99
N PHE A 114 18.06 15.27 13.91
CA PHE A 114 18.33 14.05 14.66
C PHE A 114 17.12 13.55 15.48
N ALA A 115 16.28 14.48 15.98
CA ALA A 115 15.07 14.13 16.72
C ALA A 115 14.08 13.37 15.82
N GLU A 116 13.93 13.82 14.58
CA GLU A 116 13.08 13.19 13.57
C GLU A 116 13.62 11.86 13.09
N MET A 117 14.94 11.75 12.89
CA MET A 117 15.57 10.45 12.61
C MET A 117 15.31 9.44 13.73
N LEU A 118 15.28 9.89 14.99
CA LEU A 118 14.99 9.03 16.14
C LEU A 118 13.53 8.59 16.17
N VAL A 119 12.59 9.49 15.81
CA VAL A 119 11.16 9.17 15.68
C VAL A 119 10.93 8.16 14.56
N GLU A 120 11.50 8.39 13.38
CA GLU A 120 11.42 7.47 12.24
C GLU A 120 12.01 6.09 12.57
N ALA A 121 13.16 6.08 13.24
CA ALA A 121 13.79 4.86 13.70
C ALA A 121 12.96 4.11 14.76
N GLY A 122 12.29 4.82 15.66
CA GLY A 122 11.36 4.25 16.63
C GLY A 122 10.17 3.57 15.96
N ASN A 123 9.48 4.28 15.07
CA ASN A 123 8.32 3.77 14.33
C ASN A 123 8.68 2.50 13.53
N SER A 124 9.85 2.50 12.89
CA SER A 124 10.36 1.37 12.10
C SER A 124 10.76 0.13 12.93
N VAL A 125 11.11 0.32 14.21
CA VAL A 125 11.44 -0.76 15.15
C VAL A 125 10.19 -1.49 15.65
N ASP A 126 9.08 -0.76 15.80
CA ASP A 126 7.79 -1.33 16.22
C ASP A 126 7.12 -2.18 15.11
N MET A 127 7.33 -1.83 13.84
CA MET A 127 6.66 -2.47 12.68
C MET A 127 7.19 -3.87 12.29
N ARG A 128 8.34 -4.34 12.78
CA ARG A 128 8.98 -5.60 12.31
C ARG A 128 9.23 -6.62 13.42
N MET A 129 8.20 -6.96 14.17
CA MET A 129 8.27 -8.02 15.20
C MET A 129 8.48 -9.44 14.62
N GLU A 130 8.19 -9.68 13.34
CA GLU A 130 8.37 -11.00 12.74
C GLU A 130 9.82 -11.27 12.33
N GLY A 131 10.54 -12.02 13.17
CA GLY A 131 11.83 -12.61 12.83
C GLY A 131 12.93 -12.52 13.88
N ARG A 132 12.72 -11.77 14.97
CA ARG A 132 13.73 -11.51 16.00
C ARG A 132 14.27 -12.78 16.67
N GLU A 133 15.54 -12.75 17.08
CA GLU A 133 16.09 -13.72 18.03
C GLU A 133 15.39 -13.60 19.39
N THR A 134 14.94 -12.40 19.75
CA THR A 134 14.19 -12.14 20.98
C THR A 134 12.83 -12.83 21.00
N ALA A 135 12.13 -12.94 19.87
CA ALA A 135 10.90 -13.72 19.77
C ALA A 135 11.10 -15.21 20.11
N ARG A 136 12.34 -15.73 20.03
CA ARG A 136 12.66 -17.08 20.55
C ARG A 136 12.84 -17.09 22.06
N ALA A 137 13.47 -16.07 22.61
CA ALA A 137 13.68 -15.92 24.05
C ALA A 137 12.33 -15.67 24.76
N ASP A 138 11.49 -14.78 24.22
CA ASP A 138 10.11 -14.55 24.69
C ASP A 138 9.29 -15.84 24.71
N ALA A 139 9.32 -16.60 23.61
CA ALA A 139 8.60 -17.88 23.53
C ALA A 139 9.13 -18.94 24.50
N LEU A 140 10.38 -18.82 24.95
CA LEU A 140 10.97 -19.74 25.94
C LEU A 140 10.58 -19.37 27.37
N MET A 141 10.14 -18.12 27.63
CA MET A 141 9.60 -17.71 28.93
C MET A 141 8.31 -18.45 29.30
N GLU A 142 7.61 -19.05 28.32
CA GLU A 142 6.44 -19.91 28.57
C GLU A 142 6.78 -21.19 29.36
N PHE A 143 8.06 -21.58 29.42
CA PHE A 143 8.51 -22.74 30.18
C PHE A 143 8.77 -22.46 31.67
N ASP A 144 8.67 -21.21 32.13
CA ASP A 144 8.79 -20.82 33.55
C ASP A 144 7.62 -21.41 34.36
N SER A 145 7.82 -22.62 34.89
CA SER A 145 6.76 -23.42 35.49
C SER A 145 6.50 -23.10 36.96
N ASN A 146 7.51 -22.55 37.65
CA ASN A 146 7.43 -22.15 39.04
C ASN A 146 7.07 -20.65 39.17
N THR A 147 7.00 -19.92 38.05
CA THR A 147 6.67 -18.49 37.95
C THR A 147 7.68 -17.59 38.66
N ASP A 148 8.93 -18.03 38.80
CA ASP A 148 9.98 -17.27 39.47
C ASP A 148 10.63 -16.21 38.56
N GLY A 149 10.24 -16.15 37.29
CA GLY A 149 10.72 -15.21 36.30
C GLY A 149 12.03 -15.64 35.62
N ILE A 150 12.50 -16.86 35.87
CA ILE A 150 13.74 -17.44 35.35
C ILE A 150 13.43 -18.80 34.75
N VAL A 151 13.84 -19.02 33.50
CA VAL A 151 13.72 -20.32 32.84
C VAL A 151 15.03 -21.06 32.92
N THR A 152 14.97 -22.29 33.41
CA THR A 152 16.08 -23.23 33.47
C THR A 152 15.97 -24.31 32.38
N LEU A 153 17.10 -24.95 32.04
CA LEU A 153 17.09 -26.08 31.11
C LEU A 153 16.21 -27.25 31.62
N GLN A 154 16.08 -27.40 32.94
CA GLN A 154 15.24 -28.45 33.53
C GLN A 154 13.76 -28.19 33.24
N GLU A 155 13.32 -26.94 33.36
CA GLU A 155 11.94 -26.54 33.07
C GLU A 155 11.62 -26.67 31.59
N VAL A 156 12.54 -26.30 30.71
CA VAL A 156 12.41 -26.52 29.26
C VAL A 156 12.26 -28.02 28.95
N ARG A 157 13.08 -28.88 29.55
CA ARG A 157 13.00 -30.34 29.35
C ARG A 157 11.72 -30.95 29.91
N ALA A 158 11.21 -30.42 31.03
CA ALA A 158 9.98 -30.90 31.66
C ALA A 158 8.71 -30.37 30.95
N GLY A 159 8.77 -29.19 30.35
CA GLY A 159 7.64 -28.57 29.65
C GLY A 159 7.54 -28.97 28.17
N ALA A 160 8.65 -29.29 27.49
CA ALA A 160 8.62 -29.61 26.07
C ALA A 160 7.69 -30.79 25.71
N PRO A 161 7.65 -31.90 26.48
CA PRO A 161 6.68 -32.97 26.25
C PRO A 161 5.22 -32.52 26.45
N LYS A 162 4.96 -31.57 27.35
CA LYS A 162 3.60 -31.04 27.58
C LYS A 162 3.11 -30.23 26.38
N ILE A 163 3.99 -29.41 25.79
CA ILE A 163 3.65 -28.67 24.57
C ILE A 163 3.50 -29.63 23.38
N PHE A 164 4.34 -30.67 23.29
CA PHE A 164 4.19 -31.70 22.26
C PHE A 164 2.81 -32.35 22.32
N ALA A 165 2.36 -32.76 23.51
CA ALA A 165 1.05 -33.36 23.73
C ALA A 165 -0.15 -32.42 23.47
N MET A 166 0.07 -31.10 23.39
CA MET A 166 -0.99 -30.16 22.96
C MET A 166 -1.16 -30.11 21.43
N VAL A 167 -0.18 -30.66 20.70
CA VAL A 167 -0.11 -30.58 19.23
C VAL A 167 -0.29 -31.96 18.60
N ASP A 168 0.19 -33.01 19.27
CA ASP A 168 -0.15 -34.42 19.02
C ASP A 168 -1.61 -34.67 19.46
N LEU A 169 -2.53 -34.50 18.52
CA LEU A 169 -3.98 -34.55 18.75
C LEU A 169 -4.51 -35.98 18.78
N ASP A 170 -3.85 -36.90 18.08
CA ASP A 170 -4.24 -38.31 18.05
C ASP A 170 -3.47 -39.19 19.04
N GLY A 171 -2.42 -38.63 19.68
CA GLY A 171 -1.69 -39.24 20.78
C GLY A 171 -0.73 -40.35 20.34
N ASP A 172 -0.31 -40.34 19.07
CA ASP A 172 0.57 -41.36 18.49
C ASP A 172 2.07 -41.09 18.72
N ALA A 173 2.39 -40.02 19.48
CA ALA A 173 3.73 -39.55 19.77
C ALA A 173 4.53 -39.09 18.52
N LEU A 174 3.83 -38.83 17.42
CA LEU A 174 4.36 -38.27 16.18
C LEU A 174 3.62 -36.99 15.83
N LEU A 175 4.33 -35.99 15.29
CA LEU A 175 3.66 -34.80 14.75
C LEU A 175 3.37 -34.99 13.27
N SER A 176 2.15 -35.38 12.92
CA SER A 176 1.70 -35.48 11.52
C SER A 176 1.66 -34.11 10.82
N GLU A 177 1.64 -34.09 9.49
CA GLU A 177 1.45 -32.84 8.73
C GLU A 177 0.12 -32.15 9.08
N THR A 178 -0.92 -32.93 9.34
CA THR A 178 -2.27 -32.45 9.65
C THR A 178 -2.33 -31.70 10.97
N GLU A 179 -1.65 -32.21 11.99
CA GLU A 179 -1.54 -31.60 13.32
C GLU A 179 -0.71 -30.34 13.30
N ARG A 180 0.43 -30.36 12.58
CA ARG A 180 1.23 -29.17 12.33
C ARG A 180 0.40 -28.10 11.63
N ALA A 181 -0.40 -28.46 10.64
CA ALA A 181 -1.28 -27.53 9.93
C ALA A 181 -2.42 -27.01 10.82
N ALA A 182 -2.96 -27.81 11.74
CA ALA A 182 -3.97 -27.36 12.71
C ALA A 182 -3.39 -26.34 13.69
N PHE A 183 -2.23 -26.64 14.28
CA PHE A 183 -1.52 -25.72 15.18
C PHE A 183 -1.08 -24.44 14.45
N GLN A 184 -0.60 -24.56 13.22
CA GLN A 184 -0.25 -23.40 12.38
C GLN A 184 -1.45 -22.49 12.18
N ARG A 185 -2.63 -23.03 11.87
CA ARG A 185 -3.85 -22.23 11.73
C ARG A 185 -4.20 -21.53 13.04
N GLN A 186 -4.12 -22.21 14.17
CA GLN A 186 -4.40 -21.59 15.47
C GLN A 186 -3.38 -20.49 15.82
N ALA A 187 -2.09 -20.75 15.61
CA ALA A 187 -1.02 -19.78 15.83
C ALA A 187 -1.16 -18.56 14.90
N GLN A 188 -1.51 -18.76 13.62
CA GLN A 188 -1.82 -17.69 12.68
C GLN A 188 -3.02 -16.87 13.16
N GLN A 189 -4.05 -17.49 13.73
CA GLN A 189 -5.20 -16.76 14.28
C GLN A 189 -4.84 -15.91 15.49
N ILE A 190 -4.04 -16.43 16.41
CA ILE A 190 -3.57 -15.68 17.59
C ILE A 190 -2.71 -14.49 17.15
N ARG A 191 -1.76 -14.72 16.23
CA ARG A 191 -0.92 -13.65 15.68
C ARG A 191 -1.72 -12.61 14.92
N ALA A 192 -2.69 -13.02 14.10
CA ALA A 192 -3.56 -12.09 13.40
C ALA A 192 -4.32 -11.21 14.40
N ARG A 193 -4.82 -11.76 15.51
CA ARG A 193 -5.46 -10.98 16.58
C ARG A 193 -4.50 -9.99 17.24
N GLN A 194 -3.30 -10.44 17.60
CA GLN A 194 -2.28 -9.56 18.20
C GLN A 194 -1.86 -8.44 17.24
N PHE A 195 -1.69 -8.76 15.96
CA PHE A 195 -1.42 -7.79 14.92
C PHE A 195 -2.58 -6.79 14.78
N GLU A 196 -3.83 -7.26 14.69
CA GLU A 196 -5.01 -6.40 14.64
C GLU A 196 -5.07 -5.45 15.85
N GLU A 197 -4.82 -5.95 17.06
CA GLU A 197 -4.79 -5.14 18.29
C GLU A 197 -3.67 -4.09 18.25
N ALA A 198 -2.46 -4.48 17.87
CA ALA A 198 -1.33 -3.57 17.75
C ALA A 198 -1.57 -2.50 16.66
N ALA A 199 -2.05 -2.91 15.48
CA ALA A 199 -2.39 -2.06 14.35
C ALA A 199 -3.45 -1.01 14.69
N MET A 200 -4.37 -1.35 15.60
CA MET A 200 -5.44 -0.47 16.07
C MET A 200 -5.08 0.38 17.29
N SER A 201 -4.01 0.04 18.01
CA SER A 201 -3.67 0.68 19.30
C SER A 201 -3.37 2.18 19.21
N GLY A 202 -2.81 2.64 18.09
CA GLY A 202 -2.55 4.06 17.82
C GLY A 202 -3.65 4.77 17.02
N CYS A 203 -4.82 4.16 16.87
CA CYS A 203 -5.97 4.77 16.22
C CYS A 203 -6.68 5.76 17.14
N ASP A 204 -6.31 7.02 17.00
CA ASP A 204 -6.95 8.15 17.67
C ASP A 204 -7.83 8.90 16.67
N PHE A 205 -9.14 8.64 16.72
CA PHE A 205 -10.16 9.36 15.98
C PHE A 205 -11.43 9.47 16.82
N ILE A 206 -12.29 10.44 16.50
CA ILE A 206 -13.52 10.68 17.26
C ILE A 206 -14.45 9.46 17.15
N ARG A 207 -14.67 8.77 18.26
CA ARG A 207 -15.55 7.59 18.32
C ARG A 207 -17.04 7.96 18.24
N PRO A 208 -17.88 7.06 17.71
CA PRO A 208 -19.31 7.28 17.64
C PRO A 208 -19.98 7.31 19.02
N THR A 209 -20.99 8.17 19.19
CA THR A 209 -21.83 8.16 20.40
C THR A 209 -22.91 7.05 20.31
N PRO A 210 -23.56 6.68 21.42
CA PRO A 210 -24.63 5.68 21.42
C PRO A 210 -25.85 6.04 20.55
N GLU A 211 -26.13 7.32 20.36
CA GLU A 211 -27.30 7.83 19.61
C GLU A 211 -27.07 7.84 18.10
N GLN A 212 -25.80 7.80 17.69
CA GLN A 212 -25.42 7.83 16.28
C GLN A 212 -25.69 6.48 15.61
N GLN A 213 -25.85 6.49 14.30
CA GLN A 213 -25.79 5.28 13.49
C GLN A 213 -24.37 5.15 12.92
N ILE A 214 -23.79 3.94 12.93
CA ILE A 214 -22.45 3.66 12.40
C ILE A 214 -22.60 2.96 11.06
N ALA A 215 -22.04 3.55 10.00
CA ALA A 215 -21.90 2.87 8.72
C ALA A 215 -20.43 2.84 8.29
N VAL A 216 -19.97 1.68 7.86
CA VAL A 216 -18.59 1.45 7.44
C VAL A 216 -18.55 0.97 6.00
N LEU A 217 -17.68 1.58 5.19
CA LEU A 217 -17.47 1.23 3.79
C LEU A 217 -15.98 1.08 3.50
N ALA A 218 -15.53 -0.16 3.29
CA ALA A 218 -14.15 -0.48 2.93
C ALA A 218 -14.08 -0.95 1.47
N VAL A 219 -13.42 -0.20 0.61
CA VAL A 219 -13.38 -0.45 -0.83
C VAL A 219 -11.96 -0.64 -1.33
N GLY A 220 -11.80 -1.31 -2.48
CA GLY A 220 -10.53 -1.23 -3.21
C GLY A 220 -10.40 0.12 -3.91
N ARG A 221 -11.33 0.40 -4.83
CA ARG A 221 -11.35 1.66 -5.61
C ARG A 221 -12.74 2.02 -6.15
N GLY A 222 -12.90 3.28 -6.53
CA GLY A 222 -14.07 3.75 -7.29
C GLY A 222 -14.03 3.37 -8.76
N LEU A 223 -15.03 3.83 -9.52
CA LEU A 223 -15.12 3.66 -10.98
C LEU A 223 -15.19 5.00 -11.74
N ASP A 224 -15.38 6.12 -11.05
CA ASP A 224 -15.29 7.45 -11.66
C ASP A 224 -13.83 7.93 -11.63
N ILE A 225 -13.45 8.74 -12.62
CA ILE A 225 -12.13 9.40 -12.65
C ILE A 225 -12.35 10.91 -12.54
N PRO A 226 -12.02 11.54 -11.40
CA PRO A 226 -12.07 12.99 -11.30
C PRO A 226 -10.98 13.64 -12.14
N ARG A 227 -11.27 14.83 -12.65
CA ARG A 227 -10.28 15.68 -13.35
C ARG A 227 -9.27 16.34 -12.41
N VAL A 228 -9.19 15.86 -11.17
CA VAL A 228 -8.22 16.28 -10.16
C VAL A 228 -7.49 15.06 -9.61
N SER A 229 -6.23 15.25 -9.26
CA SER A 229 -5.39 14.29 -8.56
C SER A 229 -5.21 14.68 -7.10
N LEU A 230 -5.21 13.68 -6.24
CA LEU A 230 -4.86 13.76 -4.83
C LEU A 230 -3.50 13.13 -4.52
N ALA A 231 -2.86 12.53 -5.54
CA ALA A 231 -1.62 11.75 -5.43
C ALA A 231 -0.58 12.20 -6.49
N GLY A 232 -0.69 13.43 -6.98
CA GLY A 232 0.10 13.96 -8.10
C GLY A 232 -0.28 13.36 -9.47
N LEU A 233 0.27 13.91 -10.54
CA LEU A 233 -0.08 13.53 -11.93
C LEU A 233 0.48 12.19 -12.41
N ALA A 234 1.14 11.42 -11.54
CA ALA A 234 1.70 10.11 -11.87
C ALA A 234 0.77 8.94 -11.50
N GLU A 235 -0.06 9.13 -10.47
CA GLU A 235 -0.97 8.12 -9.94
C GLU A 235 -2.41 8.43 -10.33
N THR A 236 -3.26 7.40 -10.45
CA THR A 236 -4.68 7.63 -10.72
C THR A 236 -5.41 7.91 -9.42
N THR A 237 -6.13 9.03 -9.37
CA THR A 237 -7.17 9.26 -8.37
C THR A 237 -8.49 8.70 -8.88
N TRP A 238 -9.19 7.95 -8.03
CA TRP A 238 -10.51 7.40 -8.31
C TRP A 238 -11.58 8.18 -7.55
N SER A 239 -12.84 8.00 -7.93
CA SER A 239 -13.96 8.56 -7.22
C SER A 239 -15.19 7.66 -7.29
N ALA A 240 -16.10 7.87 -6.34
CA ALA A 240 -17.43 7.30 -6.33
C ALA A 240 -18.38 8.24 -5.55
N ALA A 241 -19.67 8.17 -5.88
CA ALA A 241 -20.69 8.91 -5.16
C ALA A 241 -21.16 8.13 -3.92
N LEU A 242 -21.29 8.83 -2.80
CA LEU A 242 -21.89 8.34 -1.56
C LEU A 242 -23.17 9.13 -1.29
N THR A 243 -24.31 8.52 -1.57
CA THR A 243 -25.61 9.14 -1.31
C THR A 243 -25.99 8.90 0.15
N ILE A 244 -26.09 9.97 0.93
CA ILE A 244 -26.54 9.94 2.32
C ILE A 244 -28.07 9.94 2.30
N GLU A 245 -28.66 8.82 2.71
CA GLU A 245 -30.09 8.63 2.78
C GLU A 245 -30.72 9.55 3.83
N ALA A 246 -32.01 9.88 3.67
CA ALA A 246 -32.74 10.58 4.72
C ALA A 246 -32.87 9.70 5.97
N GLY A 247 -32.80 10.30 7.16
CA GLY A 247 -32.92 9.58 8.42
C GLY A 247 -32.93 10.55 9.60
N THR A 248 -33.43 10.07 10.74
CA THR A 248 -33.58 10.88 11.96
C THR A 248 -32.39 10.77 12.92
N LYS A 249 -31.59 9.69 12.81
CA LYS A 249 -30.39 9.49 13.62
C LYS A 249 -29.17 10.15 12.97
N PRO A 250 -28.33 10.88 13.75
CA PRO A 250 -27.06 11.38 13.25
C PRO A 250 -26.17 10.22 12.81
N LEU A 251 -25.36 10.43 11.78
CA LEU A 251 -24.59 9.39 11.12
C LEU A 251 -23.09 9.58 11.37
N TRP A 252 -22.44 8.52 11.83
CA TRP A 252 -21.00 8.41 11.95
C TRP A 252 -20.52 7.44 10.87
N LEU A 253 -19.61 7.90 10.02
CA LEU A 253 -19.14 7.18 8.85
C LEU A 253 -17.66 6.84 8.98
N LEU A 254 -17.29 5.62 8.61
CA LEU A 254 -15.90 5.26 8.36
C LEU A 254 -15.77 4.76 6.92
N VAL A 255 -14.90 5.40 6.15
CA VAL A 255 -14.62 5.02 4.76
C VAL A 255 -13.15 4.74 4.56
N SER A 256 -12.83 3.69 3.80
CA SER A 256 -11.46 3.29 3.46
C SER A 256 -11.37 2.89 2.00
N ALA A 257 -10.28 3.25 1.33
CA ALA A 257 -9.97 2.80 -0.03
C ALA A 257 -8.53 2.27 -0.11
N ASP A 258 -8.23 1.33 -1.00
CA ASP A 258 -6.85 0.88 -1.26
C ASP A 258 -6.11 1.85 -2.19
N ASP A 259 -6.80 2.39 -3.20
CA ASP A 259 -6.28 3.37 -4.14
C ASP A 259 -6.58 4.83 -3.71
N PRO A 260 -5.84 5.84 -4.24
CA PRO A 260 -6.17 7.25 -4.04
C PRO A 260 -7.62 7.56 -4.40
N MET A 261 -8.37 8.19 -3.49
CA MET A 261 -9.82 8.24 -3.56
C MET A 261 -10.41 9.61 -3.20
N LEU A 262 -11.23 10.14 -4.10
CA LEU A 262 -12.10 11.29 -3.88
C LEU A 262 -13.52 10.81 -3.56
N TRP A 263 -13.94 10.96 -2.30
CA TRP A 263 -15.28 10.65 -1.83
C TRP A 263 -16.23 11.81 -2.08
N ARG A 264 -17.35 11.56 -2.75
CA ARG A 264 -18.33 12.60 -3.09
C ARG A 264 -19.63 12.35 -2.34
N LEU A 265 -19.88 13.12 -1.30
CA LEU A 265 -21.09 12.97 -0.49
C LEU A 265 -22.20 13.85 -1.04
N GLU A 266 -23.39 13.28 -1.15
CA GLU A 266 -24.59 13.97 -1.61
C GLU A 266 -25.83 13.51 -0.82
N GLY A 267 -26.96 14.19 -0.98
CA GLY A 267 -28.20 13.87 -0.26
C GLY A 267 -28.28 14.54 1.11
N ALA A 268 -28.69 13.80 2.14
CA ALA A 268 -28.95 14.34 3.48
C ALA A 268 -27.66 14.53 4.31
N THR A 269 -26.63 15.17 3.76
CA THR A 269 -25.30 15.29 4.37
C THR A 269 -25.28 16.04 5.70
N ASP A 270 -26.30 16.84 5.99
CA ASP A 270 -26.48 17.49 7.29
C ASP A 270 -26.53 16.51 8.46
N ARG A 271 -27.06 15.29 8.25
CA ARG A 271 -27.13 14.25 9.28
C ARG A 271 -25.78 13.65 9.62
N VAL A 272 -24.77 13.81 8.76
CA VAL A 272 -23.43 13.29 9.00
C VAL A 272 -22.82 14.11 10.14
N ALA A 273 -22.62 13.45 11.28
CA ALA A 273 -21.98 14.04 12.44
C ALA A 273 -20.46 14.01 12.27
N ARG A 274 -19.93 12.89 11.78
CA ARG A 274 -18.50 12.67 11.51
C ARG A 274 -18.29 11.72 10.34
N LEU A 275 -17.27 12.00 9.54
CA LEU A 275 -16.73 11.14 8.50
C LEU A 275 -15.25 10.91 8.79
N VAL A 276 -14.92 9.69 9.20
CA VAL A 276 -13.56 9.22 9.39
C VAL A 276 -13.08 8.58 8.09
N VAL A 277 -12.03 9.12 7.50
CA VAL A 277 -11.47 8.69 6.23
C VAL A 277 -10.13 8.03 6.49
N VAL A 278 -10.03 6.75 6.15
CA VAL A 278 -8.77 6.00 6.16
C VAL A 278 -8.21 6.05 4.74
N PRO A 279 -7.17 6.85 4.48
CA PRO A 279 -6.59 6.97 3.15
C PRO A 279 -5.90 5.66 2.75
N GLY A 280 -6.00 5.32 1.45
CA GLY A 280 -5.19 4.26 0.87
C GLY A 280 -3.72 4.63 0.89
N GLN A 281 -2.85 3.62 1.02
CA GLN A 281 -1.41 3.78 0.94
C GLN A 281 -0.89 3.26 -0.40
N ARG A 282 -0.46 4.17 -1.26
CA ARG A 282 0.38 3.86 -2.41
C ARG A 282 1.55 4.84 -2.45
N ASP A 283 2.76 4.30 -2.46
CA ASP A 283 4.00 5.09 -2.47
C ASP A 283 4.12 6.12 -1.32
N ASP A 284 3.66 5.72 -0.12
CA ASP A 284 3.87 6.43 1.16
C ASP A 284 3.21 7.82 1.30
N LEU A 285 2.22 8.16 0.45
CA LEU A 285 1.38 9.35 0.61
C LEU A 285 -0.09 8.99 0.88
N PRO A 286 -0.70 9.48 1.98
CA PRO A 286 -2.14 9.39 2.15
C PRO A 286 -2.81 10.27 1.09
N ALA A 287 -3.58 9.66 0.21
CA ALA A 287 -4.25 10.36 -0.90
C ALA A 287 -5.77 10.13 -0.82
N ALA A 288 -6.41 10.89 0.07
CA ALA A 288 -7.86 10.90 0.17
C ALA A 288 -8.39 12.33 0.15
N GLY A 289 -9.58 12.48 -0.45
CA GLY A 289 -10.26 13.75 -0.58
C GLY A 289 -11.75 13.56 -0.38
N VAL A 290 -12.41 14.62 0.08
CA VAL A 290 -13.85 14.63 0.33
C VAL A 290 -14.45 15.91 -0.25
N ILE A 291 -15.59 15.77 -0.92
CA ILE A 291 -16.46 16.89 -1.30
C ILE A 291 -17.89 16.65 -0.80
N GLY A 292 -18.65 17.73 -0.62
CA GLY A 292 -20.05 17.67 -0.20
C GLY A 292 -20.27 17.56 1.32
N LEU A 293 -19.21 17.76 2.10
CA LEU A 293 -19.26 17.81 3.56
C LEU A 293 -18.37 18.94 4.09
N ALA A 294 -18.77 19.56 5.20
CA ALA A 294 -18.00 20.61 5.85
C ALA A 294 -16.68 20.07 6.45
N PRO A 295 -15.54 20.78 6.34
CA PRO A 295 -14.23 20.30 6.81
C PRO A 295 -14.20 19.83 8.27
N GLU A 296 -14.92 20.51 9.17
CA GLU A 296 -14.98 20.19 10.60
C GLU A 296 -15.71 18.88 10.94
N LYS A 297 -16.38 18.28 9.95
CA LYS A 297 -17.00 16.95 10.07
C LYS A 297 -16.09 15.83 9.55
N ILE A 298 -14.99 16.18 8.88
CA ILE A 298 -14.06 15.24 8.23
C ILE A 298 -12.85 15.05 9.12
N GLU A 299 -12.45 13.80 9.31
CA GLU A 299 -11.25 13.42 10.04
C GLU A 299 -10.46 12.42 9.21
N PHE A 300 -9.23 12.76 8.85
CA PHE A 300 -8.34 11.86 8.13
C PHE A 300 -7.46 11.09 9.13
N VAL A 301 -7.51 9.76 9.03
CA VAL A 301 -6.72 8.90 9.89
C VAL A 301 -5.27 8.88 9.39
N SER A 302 -4.33 9.22 10.26
CA SER A 302 -2.91 9.12 9.94
C SER A 302 -2.45 7.67 9.99
N SER A 303 -1.90 7.20 8.87
CA SER A 303 -1.39 5.83 8.74
C SER A 303 -0.10 5.56 9.53
N SER A 304 0.61 6.60 9.99
CA SER A 304 1.84 6.42 10.78
C SER A 304 1.58 5.91 12.20
N LYS A 305 0.38 6.17 12.74
CA LYS A 305 -0.03 5.73 14.08
C LYS A 305 -1.14 4.68 14.05
N CYS A 306 -1.97 4.68 13.02
CA CYS A 306 -3.15 3.82 12.91
C CYS A 306 -3.11 3.01 11.61
N GLN A 307 -2.85 1.70 11.73
CA GLN A 307 -2.76 0.80 10.58
C GLN A 307 -4.13 0.19 10.22
N LEU A 308 -5.19 0.98 10.37
CA LEU A 308 -6.56 0.51 10.16
C LEU A 308 -6.81 0.06 8.72
N GLN A 309 -6.09 0.60 7.74
CA GLN A 309 -6.18 0.15 6.35
C GLN A 309 -5.77 -1.34 6.20
N ALA A 310 -4.69 -1.78 6.85
CA ALA A 310 -4.24 -3.18 6.79
C ALA A 310 -5.31 -4.12 7.36
N VAL A 311 -5.94 -3.69 8.46
CA VAL A 311 -7.02 -4.42 9.13
C VAL A 311 -8.29 -4.51 8.26
N LEU A 312 -8.67 -3.42 7.59
CA LEU A 312 -9.85 -3.38 6.73
C LEU A 312 -9.63 -4.08 5.38
N GLY A 313 -8.39 -4.14 4.89
CA GLY A 313 -8.03 -4.71 3.59
C GLY A 313 -7.85 -6.24 3.58
N GLU A 314 -7.14 -6.81 4.57
CA GLU A 314 -6.70 -8.21 4.51
C GLU A 314 -7.78 -9.25 4.87
N ASN A 315 -8.76 -8.90 5.71
CA ASN A 315 -9.68 -9.89 6.27
C ASN A 315 -11.14 -9.42 6.37
N ARG A 316 -11.74 -9.18 5.19
CA ARG A 316 -13.13 -8.69 5.04
C ARG A 316 -14.18 -9.47 5.83
N GLN A 317 -13.94 -10.77 6.09
CA GLN A 317 -14.85 -11.60 6.88
C GLN A 317 -14.82 -11.29 8.39
N ARG A 318 -13.69 -10.79 8.91
CA ARG A 318 -13.51 -10.46 10.33
C ARG A 318 -13.70 -8.97 10.64
N MET A 319 -13.95 -8.16 9.62
CA MET A 319 -14.17 -6.73 9.75
C MET A 319 -15.22 -6.38 10.82
N PRO A 320 -16.40 -7.04 10.93
CA PRO A 320 -17.40 -6.68 11.95
C PRO A 320 -16.91 -6.87 13.39
N GLU A 321 -16.23 -8.00 13.68
CA GLU A 321 -15.68 -8.28 15.01
C GLU A 321 -14.60 -7.28 15.39
N THR A 322 -13.74 -6.96 14.43
CA THR A 322 -12.62 -6.05 14.62
C THR A 322 -13.09 -4.62 14.86
N LEU A 323 -14.05 -4.15 14.06
CA LEU A 323 -14.71 -2.85 14.26
C LEU A 323 -15.46 -2.78 15.59
N THR A 324 -16.07 -3.88 16.03
CA THR A 324 -16.75 -3.92 17.34
C THR A 324 -15.77 -3.68 18.48
N ARG A 325 -14.58 -4.28 18.43
CA ARG A 325 -13.52 -4.03 19.44
C ARG A 325 -13.01 -2.59 19.38
N LEU A 326 -12.80 -2.06 18.18
CA LEU A 326 -12.29 -0.70 17.98
C LEU A 326 -13.28 0.37 18.45
N LEU A 327 -14.55 0.24 18.05
CA LEU A 327 -15.61 1.24 18.28
C LEU A 327 -16.35 1.02 19.60
N GLY A 328 -16.17 -0.13 20.25
CA GLY A 328 -16.89 -0.53 21.46
C GLY A 328 -18.32 -1.02 21.20
N ARG A 329 -18.81 -0.94 19.95
CA ARG A 329 -20.08 -1.53 19.50
C ARG A 329 -20.01 -1.91 18.03
N ALA A 330 -20.85 -2.87 17.64
CA ALA A 330 -20.95 -3.29 16.25
C ALA A 330 -21.47 -2.13 15.37
N PRO A 331 -20.94 -1.99 14.14
CA PRO A 331 -21.49 -1.06 13.17
C PRO A 331 -22.92 -1.47 12.77
N ASP A 332 -23.80 -0.49 12.56
CA ASP A 332 -25.17 -0.74 12.08
C ASP A 332 -25.16 -1.28 10.63
N SER A 333 -24.14 -0.91 9.86
CA SER A 333 -23.82 -1.53 8.57
C SER A 333 -22.31 -1.51 8.30
N ALA A 334 -21.81 -2.58 7.69
CA ALA A 334 -20.43 -2.67 7.25
C ALA A 334 -20.36 -3.37 5.90
N VAL A 335 -19.90 -2.66 4.87
CA VAL A 335 -19.82 -3.17 3.50
C VAL A 335 -18.37 -3.16 3.05
N SER A 336 -17.93 -4.28 2.46
CA SER A 336 -16.65 -4.36 1.80
C SER A 336 -16.78 -4.82 0.35
N VAL A 337 -16.16 -4.08 -0.57
CA VAL A 337 -16.28 -4.32 -2.01
C VAL A 337 -14.96 -4.01 -2.73
N GLY A 338 -14.64 -4.75 -3.80
CA GLY A 338 -13.43 -4.47 -4.58
C GLY A 338 -13.53 -3.16 -5.36
N THR A 339 -14.53 -3.06 -6.23
CA THR A 339 -14.80 -1.87 -7.06
C THR A 339 -16.27 -1.48 -6.95
N PHE A 340 -16.57 -0.19 -6.99
CA PHE A 340 -17.96 0.27 -6.95
C PHE A 340 -18.13 1.61 -7.65
N LEU A 341 -19.38 1.86 -8.07
CA LEU A 341 -19.77 3.07 -8.77
C LEU A 341 -20.28 4.15 -7.81
N ALA A 342 -21.20 3.73 -6.95
CA ALA A 342 -21.81 4.55 -5.93
C ALA A 342 -22.39 3.64 -4.85
N ALA A 343 -22.57 4.19 -3.65
CA ALA A 343 -23.19 3.50 -2.53
C ALA A 343 -24.17 4.43 -1.82
N SER A 344 -25.26 3.86 -1.32
CA SER A 344 -26.19 4.54 -0.42
C SER A 344 -25.82 4.21 1.04
N LEU A 345 -25.78 5.22 1.90
CA LEU A 345 -25.46 5.06 3.31
C LEU A 345 -26.61 5.62 4.16
N PRO A 346 -27.00 4.95 5.27
CA PRO A 346 -26.29 3.85 5.93
C PRO A 346 -26.60 2.44 5.41
N THR A 347 -27.57 2.21 4.53
CA THR A 347 -27.92 0.83 4.10
C THR A 347 -26.75 0.04 3.53
N GLY A 348 -25.78 0.73 2.92
CA GLY A 348 -24.66 0.10 2.23
C GLY A 348 -25.06 -0.45 0.86
N GLU A 349 -26.21 -0.05 0.32
CA GLU A 349 -26.68 -0.51 -0.98
C GLU A 349 -25.74 -0.02 -2.09
N LEU A 350 -25.20 -0.95 -2.88
CA LEU A 350 -24.30 -0.64 -3.98
C LEU A 350 -25.07 -0.44 -5.28
N VAL A 351 -24.80 0.66 -5.97
CA VAL A 351 -25.37 0.92 -7.30
C VAL A 351 -24.67 0.05 -8.34
N LYS A 352 -25.41 -0.91 -8.91
CA LYS A 352 -24.91 -1.86 -9.92
C LYS A 352 -25.04 -1.36 -11.37
N LYS A 353 -25.54 -0.14 -11.61
CA LYS A 353 -25.82 0.35 -12.97
C LYS A 353 -24.55 0.36 -13.82
N GLN A 354 -24.60 -0.31 -14.97
CA GLN A 354 -23.56 -0.20 -15.99
C GLN A 354 -23.45 1.25 -16.47
N PRO A 355 -22.22 1.75 -16.72
CA PRO A 355 -22.05 3.02 -17.42
C PRO A 355 -22.80 2.99 -18.76
N PRO A 356 -23.32 4.13 -19.24
CA PRO A 356 -23.88 4.19 -20.58
C PRO A 356 -22.81 3.78 -21.60
N THR A 357 -23.19 2.96 -22.57
CA THR A 357 -22.34 2.62 -23.71
C THR A 357 -22.06 3.90 -24.48
N LEU A 358 -20.82 4.39 -24.45
CA LEU A 358 -20.43 5.53 -25.26
C LEU A 358 -20.33 5.11 -26.74
N GLU A 359 -20.77 5.99 -27.64
CA GLU A 359 -20.59 5.81 -29.08
C GLU A 359 -19.10 5.70 -29.41
N THR A 360 -18.71 4.66 -30.14
CA THR A 360 -17.33 4.45 -30.60
C THR A 360 -16.82 5.69 -31.31
N ALA A 361 -15.77 6.31 -30.77
CA ALA A 361 -15.09 7.38 -31.48
C ALA A 361 -14.35 6.81 -32.70
N ASN A 362 -14.57 7.40 -33.87
CA ASN A 362 -13.82 7.07 -35.08
C ASN A 362 -12.31 7.20 -34.79
N ASN A 363 -11.51 6.22 -35.24
CA ASN A 363 -10.05 6.13 -35.06
C ASN A 363 -9.55 5.69 -33.67
N ILE A 364 -10.42 5.20 -32.77
CA ILE A 364 -9.99 4.53 -31.53
C ILE A 364 -10.15 3.02 -31.70
N PRO A 365 -9.11 2.21 -31.45
CA PRO A 365 -9.21 0.75 -31.44
C PRO A 365 -10.33 0.26 -30.52
N LEU A 366 -11.15 -0.68 -31.01
CA LEU A 366 -12.30 -1.20 -30.28
C LEU A 366 -11.93 -1.78 -28.91
N ASP A 367 -10.77 -2.43 -28.78
CA ASP A 367 -10.28 -3.00 -27.52
C ASP A 367 -9.90 -1.92 -26.50
N SER A 368 -9.24 -0.85 -26.97
CA SER A 368 -8.87 0.32 -26.16
C SER A 368 -10.13 1.08 -25.74
N TRP A 369 -11.12 1.16 -26.63
CA TRP A 369 -12.43 1.74 -26.35
C TRP A 369 -13.26 0.91 -25.37
N GLN A 370 -13.31 -0.41 -25.51
CA GLN A 370 -14.03 -1.31 -24.61
C GLN A 370 -13.38 -1.35 -23.22
N LYS A 371 -12.05 -1.34 -23.13
CA LYS A 371 -11.34 -1.20 -21.85
C LYS A 371 -11.57 0.16 -21.24
N ALA A 372 -11.55 1.21 -22.07
CA ALA A 372 -11.91 2.53 -21.63
C ALA A 372 -13.30 2.51 -20.96
N GLN A 373 -14.31 1.94 -21.62
CA GLN A 373 -15.65 1.77 -21.06
C GLN A 373 -15.68 0.90 -19.78
N GLY A 374 -14.90 -0.19 -19.74
CA GLY A 374 -14.86 -1.13 -18.62
C GLY A 374 -14.12 -0.63 -17.37
N PHE A 375 -13.17 0.30 -17.52
CA PHE A 375 -12.34 0.84 -16.44
C PHE A 375 -12.65 2.30 -16.07
N GLY A 376 -13.83 2.82 -16.41
CA GLY A 376 -14.30 4.12 -15.91
C GLY A 376 -14.00 5.34 -16.80
N THR A 377 -13.39 5.13 -17.97
CA THR A 377 -13.08 6.19 -18.96
C THR A 377 -14.31 6.90 -19.50
N ALA A 378 -15.49 6.30 -19.36
CA ALA A 378 -16.75 6.91 -19.72
C ALA A 378 -17.29 7.89 -18.67
N ARG A 379 -16.63 8.03 -17.52
CA ARG A 379 -17.14 8.75 -16.35
C ARG A 379 -16.07 9.66 -15.76
N ILE A 380 -15.55 10.54 -16.62
CA ILE A 380 -14.79 11.70 -16.16
C ILE A 380 -15.75 12.62 -15.42
N ILE A 381 -15.39 12.97 -14.19
CA ILE A 381 -16.16 13.91 -13.39
C ILE A 381 -15.37 15.20 -13.25
N GLU A 382 -16.06 16.31 -13.52
CA GLU A 382 -15.51 17.64 -13.25
C GLU A 382 -15.65 17.93 -11.76
N VAL A 383 -14.56 18.43 -11.18
CA VAL A 383 -14.47 18.74 -9.75
C VAL A 383 -13.76 20.08 -9.63
N ASP A 384 -14.35 20.99 -8.86
CA ASP A 384 -13.68 22.22 -8.46
C ASP A 384 -12.65 21.89 -7.37
N PRO A 385 -11.33 22.07 -7.62
CA PRO A 385 -10.30 21.76 -6.64
C PRO A 385 -10.48 22.50 -5.30
N THR A 386 -11.09 23.69 -5.32
CA THR A 386 -11.27 24.51 -4.11
C THR A 386 -12.32 23.97 -3.16
N GLN A 387 -13.18 23.06 -3.62
CA GLN A 387 -14.21 22.40 -2.81
C GLN A 387 -13.71 21.12 -2.15
N VAL A 388 -12.49 20.68 -2.47
CA VAL A 388 -11.94 19.41 -1.98
C VAL A 388 -11.22 19.63 -0.67
N THR A 389 -11.70 18.96 0.38
CA THR A 389 -10.95 18.79 1.62
C THR A 389 -10.10 17.53 1.48
N ALA A 390 -8.77 17.63 1.53
CA ALA A 390 -7.86 16.53 1.20
C ALA A 390 -6.68 16.41 2.16
N THR A 391 -6.06 15.22 2.18
CA THR A 391 -4.82 14.91 2.90
C THR A 391 -3.56 15.44 2.21
N SER A 392 -3.66 15.74 0.92
CA SER A 392 -2.56 16.13 0.03
C SER A 392 -3.00 17.24 -0.92
N ALA A 393 -2.04 17.87 -1.62
CA ALA A 393 -2.32 18.89 -2.63
C ALA A 393 -3.25 18.35 -3.74
N VAL A 394 -4.16 19.21 -4.20
CA VAL A 394 -5.13 18.89 -5.25
C VAL A 394 -4.68 19.53 -6.56
N GLU A 395 -4.36 18.71 -7.56
CA GLU A 395 -3.83 19.15 -8.86
C GLU A 395 -4.80 18.79 -9.99
N ALA A 396 -5.00 19.64 -10.97
CA ALA A 396 -5.85 19.31 -12.12
C ALA A 396 -5.07 18.47 -13.16
N TYR A 397 -5.73 17.45 -13.74
CA TYR A 397 -5.15 16.72 -14.87
C TYR A 397 -5.27 17.54 -16.16
N ASP A 398 -4.13 17.87 -16.76
CA ASP A 398 -4.02 18.32 -18.15
C ASP A 398 -4.07 17.13 -19.13
N VAL A 399 -3.48 15.99 -18.76
CA VAL A 399 -3.69 14.69 -19.43
C VAL A 399 -4.38 13.72 -18.48
N LEU A 400 -5.56 13.24 -18.85
CA LEU A 400 -6.35 12.33 -18.04
C LEU A 400 -5.61 11.00 -17.76
N PRO A 401 -5.89 10.31 -16.63
CA PRO A 401 -5.30 9.00 -16.33
C PRO A 401 -5.70 7.88 -17.31
N GLN A 402 -4.86 6.85 -17.37
CA GLN A 402 -5.09 5.55 -18.01
C GLN A 402 -5.59 5.67 -19.47
N GLU A 403 -6.47 4.76 -19.89
CA GLU A 403 -7.09 4.79 -21.22
C GLU A 403 -7.85 6.11 -21.50
N SER A 404 -8.26 6.87 -20.48
CA SER A 404 -8.89 8.19 -20.66
C SER A 404 -7.95 9.21 -21.26
N GLY A 405 -6.70 9.24 -20.80
CA GLY A 405 -5.66 10.07 -21.39
C GLY A 405 -5.37 9.65 -22.83
N ILE A 406 -5.34 8.35 -23.11
CA ILE A 406 -5.16 7.85 -24.49
C ILE A 406 -6.29 8.34 -25.40
N VAL A 407 -7.55 8.19 -24.97
CA VAL A 407 -8.72 8.65 -25.72
C VAL A 407 -8.68 10.17 -25.94
N GLN A 408 -8.37 10.94 -24.89
CA GLN A 408 -8.20 12.39 -24.96
C GLN A 408 -7.16 12.77 -26.03
N LEU A 409 -5.96 12.19 -25.93
CA LEU A 409 -4.84 12.52 -26.81
C LEU A 409 -5.09 12.10 -28.26
N VAL A 410 -5.82 11.00 -28.50
CA VAL A 410 -6.26 10.60 -29.86
C VAL A 410 -7.25 11.62 -30.42
N LYS A 411 -8.25 12.04 -29.62
CA LYS A 411 -9.23 13.05 -30.04
C LYS A 411 -8.60 14.41 -30.33
N GLU A 412 -7.59 14.80 -29.56
CA GLU A 412 -6.81 16.02 -29.79
C GLU A 412 -5.84 15.89 -31.00
N GLY A 413 -5.70 14.69 -31.57
CA GLY A 413 -4.78 14.41 -32.66
C GLY A 413 -3.31 14.58 -32.28
N ARG A 414 -2.99 14.38 -30.99
CA ARG A 414 -1.61 14.36 -30.49
C ARG A 414 -0.97 12.97 -30.58
N ILE A 415 -1.80 11.93 -30.48
CA ILE A 415 -1.38 10.55 -30.72
C ILE A 415 -2.28 9.87 -31.75
N VAL A 416 -1.75 8.88 -32.47
CA VAL A 416 -2.45 8.11 -33.49
C VAL A 416 -2.33 6.62 -33.17
N ALA A 417 -3.46 5.91 -33.11
CA ALA A 417 -3.45 4.48 -32.95
C ALA A 417 -3.09 3.78 -34.28
N ARG A 418 -2.11 2.86 -34.24
CA ARG A 418 -1.66 2.08 -35.39
C ARG A 418 -1.74 0.59 -35.05
N PRO A 419 -2.16 -0.29 -35.96
CA PRO A 419 -2.04 -1.73 -35.76
C PRO A 419 -0.58 -2.11 -35.48
N LEU A 420 -0.33 -2.97 -34.50
CA LEU A 420 1.04 -3.36 -34.12
C LEU A 420 1.83 -3.92 -35.31
N LYS A 421 1.16 -4.70 -36.17
CA LYS A 421 1.72 -5.28 -37.40
C LYS A 421 2.13 -4.25 -38.46
N SER A 422 1.62 -3.02 -38.37
CA SER A 422 1.92 -1.96 -39.34
C SER A 422 3.26 -1.27 -39.06
N PHE A 423 3.84 -1.47 -37.88
CA PHE A 423 5.14 -0.91 -37.56
C PHE A 423 6.26 -1.83 -38.01
N VAL A 424 7.07 -1.29 -38.91
CA VAL A 424 8.30 -1.89 -39.37
C VAL A 424 9.42 -0.92 -39.00
N ALA A 425 10.44 -1.41 -38.29
CA ALA A 425 11.61 -0.59 -38.00
C ALA A 425 12.32 -0.21 -39.32
N PRO A 426 13.16 0.84 -39.34
CA PRO A 426 13.83 1.29 -40.57
C PRO A 426 14.71 0.22 -41.25
N ASP A 427 15.12 -0.81 -40.50
CA ASP A 427 15.86 -1.98 -41.00
C ASP A 427 14.94 -3.09 -41.56
N ASN A 428 13.67 -2.77 -41.77
CA ASN A 428 12.62 -3.66 -42.24
C ASN A 428 12.31 -4.83 -41.28
N THR A 429 12.72 -4.74 -40.01
CA THR A 429 12.40 -5.78 -39.01
C THR A 429 11.03 -5.53 -38.38
N PRO A 430 10.14 -6.55 -38.33
CA PRO A 430 8.92 -6.47 -37.53
C PRO A 430 9.25 -6.27 -36.06
N LEU A 431 8.44 -5.48 -35.35
CA LEU A 431 8.52 -5.39 -33.90
C LEU A 431 8.29 -6.78 -33.27
N GLN A 432 9.36 -7.38 -32.75
CA GLN A 432 9.26 -8.43 -31.75
C GLN A 432 9.17 -7.76 -30.38
N MET A 433 8.05 -7.93 -29.71
CA MET A 433 7.88 -7.54 -28.30
C MET A 433 7.81 -8.82 -27.47
N ALA A 434 8.40 -8.83 -26.27
CA ALA A 434 8.39 -9.98 -25.33
C ALA A 434 6.96 -10.45 -25.04
N THR A 435 5.99 -9.55 -25.22
CA THR A 435 4.58 -9.88 -25.14
C THR A 435 3.81 -9.19 -26.26
N GLN A 436 2.92 -9.91 -26.94
CA GLN A 436 1.94 -9.32 -27.87
C GLN A 436 0.83 -8.60 -27.08
N TYR A 437 1.20 -7.74 -26.12
CA TYR A 437 0.24 -6.96 -25.37
C TYR A 437 -0.40 -5.96 -26.33
N ARG A 438 -1.61 -6.31 -26.77
CA ARG A 438 -2.56 -5.49 -27.54
C ARG A 438 -2.22 -5.33 -29.02
N GLY A 439 -3.27 -5.30 -29.85
CA GLY A 439 -3.17 -5.30 -31.31
C GLY A 439 -2.72 -3.96 -31.92
N TYR A 440 -2.40 -2.97 -31.10
CA TYR A 440 -2.12 -1.59 -31.49
C TYR A 440 -0.96 -0.98 -30.71
N LEU A 441 -0.28 -0.03 -31.35
CA LEU A 441 0.61 0.93 -30.72
C LEU A 441 0.06 2.34 -30.87
N PHE A 442 0.54 3.27 -30.05
CA PHE A 442 0.15 4.68 -30.08
C PHE A 442 1.34 5.53 -30.50
N GLU A 443 1.29 6.04 -31.73
CA GLU A 443 2.30 6.93 -32.28
C GLU A 443 2.07 8.36 -31.76
N ILE A 444 3.02 8.92 -31.02
CA ILE A 444 2.99 10.28 -30.53
C ILE A 444 3.51 11.20 -31.64
N VAL A 445 2.58 11.89 -32.30
CA VAL A 445 2.85 12.71 -33.50
C VAL A 445 2.98 14.20 -33.19
N LYS A 446 2.56 14.64 -31.99
CA LYS A 446 2.75 16.00 -31.48
C LYS A 446 3.20 15.94 -30.02
N PRO A 447 3.90 16.98 -29.50
CA PRO A 447 4.25 17.04 -28.09
C PRO A 447 3.01 16.87 -27.20
N ILE A 448 3.14 16.03 -26.17
CA ILE A 448 2.16 15.91 -25.07
C ILE A 448 2.87 16.32 -23.77
N PRO A 449 2.17 16.95 -22.80
CA PRO A 449 2.80 17.41 -21.56
C PRO A 449 3.45 16.27 -20.77
N HIS A 450 2.70 15.19 -20.55
CA HIS A 450 3.18 14.00 -19.87
C HIS A 450 2.41 12.73 -20.31
N PHE A 451 2.92 11.56 -19.93
CA PHE A 451 2.21 10.30 -20.13
C PHE A 451 0.96 10.21 -19.22
N PRO A 452 -0.14 9.60 -19.68
CA PRO A 452 -1.29 9.33 -18.83
C PRO A 452 -0.89 8.56 -17.56
N ALA A 453 -1.37 9.01 -16.41
CA ALA A 453 -1.12 8.37 -15.11
C ALA A 453 -1.65 6.93 -15.08
N GLY A 454 -1.01 6.04 -14.30
CA GLY A 454 -1.55 4.70 -14.02
C GLY A 454 -1.53 3.70 -15.19
N LEU A 455 -0.72 3.90 -16.23
CA LEU A 455 -0.55 2.93 -17.33
C LEU A 455 0.30 1.71 -16.91
N THR A 456 -0.17 0.96 -15.92
CA THR A 456 0.49 -0.23 -15.35
C THR A 456 -0.37 -1.49 -15.52
N GLY A 457 0.27 -2.66 -15.40
CA GLY A 457 -0.40 -3.96 -15.43
C GLY A 457 -1.25 -4.14 -16.68
N SER A 458 -2.55 -4.38 -16.48
CA SER A 458 -3.49 -4.55 -17.58
C SER A 458 -3.68 -3.30 -18.43
N HIS A 459 -3.28 -2.10 -17.97
CA HIS A 459 -3.45 -0.79 -18.64
C HIS A 459 -2.24 -0.35 -19.47
N ALA A 460 -1.11 -1.04 -19.35
CA ALA A 460 0.11 -0.69 -20.07
C ALA A 460 -0.08 -0.77 -21.60
N VAL A 461 0.59 0.13 -22.32
CA VAL A 461 0.54 0.25 -23.79
C VAL A 461 1.93 0.37 -24.40
N THR A 462 2.00 0.40 -25.74
CA THR A 462 3.22 0.70 -26.47
C THR A 462 3.09 2.05 -27.15
N PHE A 463 3.98 2.98 -26.81
CA PHE A 463 4.13 4.25 -27.50
C PHE A 463 5.27 4.21 -28.51
N VAL A 464 5.09 4.93 -29.61
CA VAL A 464 6.14 5.21 -30.60
C VAL A 464 6.29 6.71 -30.70
N LEU A 465 7.49 7.22 -30.44
CA LEU A 465 7.77 8.65 -30.53
C LEU A 465 8.10 9.02 -31.98
N ALA A 466 7.27 9.83 -32.63
CA ALA A 466 7.54 10.25 -34.00
C ALA A 466 8.81 11.12 -34.08
N LYS A 467 9.43 11.16 -35.26
CA LYS A 467 10.68 11.90 -35.48
C LYS A 467 10.53 13.37 -35.09
N GLY A 468 11.39 13.84 -34.19
CA GLY A 468 11.43 15.24 -33.75
C GLY A 468 10.40 15.61 -32.68
N VAL A 469 9.59 14.65 -32.20
CA VAL A 469 8.71 14.88 -31.05
C VAL A 469 9.51 14.66 -29.75
N PRO A 470 9.46 15.58 -28.78
CA PRO A 470 10.18 15.42 -27.52
C PRO A 470 9.53 14.31 -26.68
N MET A 471 10.36 13.63 -25.87
CA MET A 471 9.88 12.65 -24.89
C MET A 471 8.92 13.33 -23.90
N PRO A 472 7.68 12.81 -23.73
CA PRO A 472 6.77 13.32 -22.73
C PRO A 472 7.35 13.24 -21.31
N ALA A 473 6.99 14.19 -20.44
CA ALA A 473 7.30 14.09 -19.03
C ALA A 473 6.46 13.00 -18.34
N GLY A 474 6.67 12.81 -17.04
CA GLY A 474 5.90 11.85 -16.24
C GLY A 474 6.29 10.40 -16.47
N ASP A 475 5.51 9.50 -15.88
CA ASP A 475 5.83 8.08 -15.83
C ASP A 475 4.95 7.27 -16.78
N PRO A 476 5.53 6.55 -17.75
CA PRO A 476 4.78 5.67 -18.63
C PRO A 476 4.24 4.43 -17.93
N GLY A 477 4.54 4.23 -16.64
CA GLY A 477 4.20 3.05 -15.87
C GLY A 477 4.95 1.83 -16.40
N LEU A 478 4.21 0.78 -16.71
CA LEU A 478 4.78 -0.40 -17.36
C LEU A 478 4.76 -0.30 -18.89
N SER A 479 4.31 0.83 -19.46
CA SER A 479 4.24 0.99 -20.91
C SER A 479 5.61 0.98 -21.58
N CYS A 480 5.66 0.43 -22.80
CA CYS A 480 6.86 0.46 -23.61
C CYS A 480 6.93 1.75 -24.44
N ILE A 481 8.11 2.33 -24.57
CA ILE A 481 8.33 3.51 -25.41
C ILE A 481 9.39 3.17 -26.44
N LEU A 482 9.09 3.39 -27.71
CA LEU A 482 9.97 3.15 -28.84
C LEU A 482 10.32 4.45 -29.53
N ASP A 483 11.56 4.56 -29.99
CA ASP A 483 11.96 5.59 -30.94
C ASP A 483 11.42 5.24 -32.34
N GLY A 484 10.55 6.08 -32.90
CA GLY A 484 9.99 5.85 -34.24
C GLY A 484 11.03 5.88 -35.36
N ALA A 485 12.19 6.53 -35.14
CA ALA A 485 13.26 6.60 -36.14
C ALA A 485 14.19 5.38 -36.12
N THR A 486 14.23 4.59 -35.04
CA THR A 486 15.15 3.46 -34.91
C THR A 486 14.48 2.15 -34.50
N GLY A 487 13.23 2.19 -34.03
CA GLY A 487 12.51 1.06 -33.46
C GLY A 487 13.08 0.57 -32.12
N LYS A 488 14.07 1.28 -31.55
CA LYS A 488 14.73 0.88 -30.30
C LYS A 488 13.92 1.34 -29.09
N PRO A 489 13.91 0.56 -27.99
CA PRO A 489 13.26 0.99 -26.76
C PRO A 489 13.99 2.17 -26.12
N LEU A 490 13.22 3.19 -25.75
CA LEU A 490 13.66 4.38 -25.04
C LEU A 490 13.56 4.22 -23.52
N ASN A 491 12.88 3.17 -23.03
CA ASN A 491 12.81 2.83 -21.60
C ASN A 491 13.07 1.34 -21.35
N ARG A 492 13.35 0.98 -20.09
CA ARG A 492 13.64 -0.41 -19.68
C ARG A 492 12.40 -1.20 -19.27
N SER A 493 11.23 -0.87 -19.82
CA SER A 493 9.99 -1.57 -19.48
C SER A 493 10.12 -3.07 -19.80
N PRO A 494 9.60 -3.97 -18.94
CA PRO A 494 9.52 -5.40 -19.24
C PRO A 494 8.79 -5.68 -20.55
N ILE A 495 7.82 -4.83 -20.92
CA ILE A 495 7.05 -4.95 -22.17
C ILE A 495 7.93 -4.69 -23.40
N CYS A 496 8.99 -3.87 -23.25
CA CYS A 496 9.92 -3.56 -24.34
C CYS A 496 10.96 -4.66 -24.63
N ARG A 497 11.12 -5.66 -23.75
CA ARG A 497 12.19 -6.64 -23.92
C ARG A 497 11.95 -7.46 -25.19
N ARG A 498 13.03 -7.75 -25.91
CA ARG A 498 13.11 -8.81 -26.92
C ARG A 498 13.81 -9.94 -26.20
N ASP A 499 13.14 -11.07 -26.00
CA ASP A 499 13.86 -12.29 -25.62
C ASP A 499 14.73 -12.74 -26.80
#